data_AF-A0A8I1MXL4-F1
#
_entry.id   AF-A0A8I1MXL4-F1
#
_cell.length_a   1.000
_cell.length_b   1.000
_cell.length_c   1.000
_cell.angle_alpha   90.00
_cell.angle_beta   90.00
_cell.angle_gamma   90.00
#
_symmetry.space_group_name_H-M   'P 1'
#
loop_
_entity.id
_entity.type
_entity.pdbx_description
1 polymer ?
#
loop_
_entity_poly.entity_id
_entity_poly.type
_entity_poly.pdbx_seq_one_letter_code
_entity_poly.pdbx_strand_id
1 'polypeptide(L)'
;MPCSEKRARQMLERGRARVHRVMPFTIRLVDRLVEGSALQPLQVKIDPGSKTTGIALVRKDGNAAHAVTLLELEHRADHISKLLYRRRLLRHARRARHGRYRNPRRHYSHRLAPSIRHRLLTTETWVRRLMAWAPVSGLAFEQVAFGLRAGQRDHEPGLSLRERLMSAWGGRCAYCGGPGPFQIDHVRAKAKHGGDHIGNRVLACVSCNKAKGALRLSEFVSGDRREDIKSTLTPARRDEAAVNIARNALGEMLAATGLPVEATNTRHTKMNRRRLGLHKGDALDALVLGQDLGVVTGAGQPVLHIQAMGRGSHQRTRVDAAGFPTSYLMRTKRVHGFATGDLVRARVGRGEMAGVHVGRVAVRANGNFNVVADAGVLRVSWKFCDLLQKGDGYRYGW
;
A
#
# COMPACT_ATOMS: atom_id res chain seq x y z
N MET A 1 -15.16 -17.03 18.69
CA MET A 1 -15.86 -16.00 17.90
C MET A 1 -15.43 -14.62 18.37
N PRO A 2 -15.24 -13.64 17.47
CA PRO A 2 -15.11 -12.24 17.86
C PRO A 2 -16.33 -11.79 18.68
N CYS A 3 -16.11 -10.92 19.65
CA CYS A 3 -17.13 -10.52 20.62
C CYS A 3 -16.97 -9.06 21.04
N SER A 4 -18.00 -8.52 21.69
CA SER A 4 -17.95 -7.17 22.24
C SER A 4 -16.91 -7.06 23.36
N GLU A 5 -16.42 -5.83 23.59
CA GLU A 5 -15.47 -5.52 24.64
C GLU A 5 -15.93 -5.99 26.02
N LYS A 6 -17.22 -5.80 26.34
CA LYS A 6 -17.84 -6.28 27.57
C LYS A 6 -17.69 -7.79 27.73
N ARG A 7 -17.98 -8.56 26.67
CA ARG A 7 -17.88 -10.04 26.69
C ARG A 7 -16.42 -10.49 26.78
N ALA A 8 -15.51 -9.82 26.08
CA ALA A 8 -14.08 -10.10 26.17
C ALA A 8 -13.56 -9.90 27.59
N ARG A 9 -13.95 -8.81 28.27
CA ARG A 9 -13.59 -8.53 29.66
C ARG A 9 -14.09 -9.63 30.61
N GLN A 10 -15.37 -9.98 30.52
CA GLN A 10 -15.95 -11.06 31.34
C GLN A 10 -15.26 -12.41 31.11
N MET A 11 -14.85 -12.72 29.88
CA MET A 11 -14.12 -13.96 29.58
C MET A 11 -12.72 -13.98 30.20
N LEU A 12 -12.03 -12.83 30.22
CA LEU A 12 -10.71 -12.69 30.83
C LEU A 12 -10.80 -12.77 32.37
N GLU A 13 -11.73 -12.03 32.97
CA GLU A 13 -11.97 -12.02 34.43
C GLU A 13 -12.32 -13.42 34.96
N ARG A 14 -13.15 -14.17 34.23
CA ARG A 14 -13.52 -15.55 34.58
C ARG A 14 -12.44 -16.58 34.25
N GLY A 15 -11.28 -16.15 33.76
CA GLY A 15 -10.17 -17.04 33.41
C GLY A 15 -10.41 -17.93 32.18
N ARG A 16 -11.49 -17.73 31.44
CA ARG A 16 -11.89 -18.53 30.27
C ARG A 16 -11.13 -18.19 28.98
N ALA A 17 -10.48 -17.04 28.97
CA ALA A 17 -9.63 -16.59 27.88
C ALA A 17 -8.28 -16.07 28.39
N ARG A 18 -7.31 -15.95 27.48
CA ARG A 18 -6.02 -15.29 27.71
C ARG A 18 -5.76 -14.29 26.59
N VAL A 19 -5.07 -13.20 26.92
CA VAL A 19 -4.61 -12.23 25.93
C VAL A 19 -3.57 -12.91 25.05
N HIS A 20 -3.91 -13.12 23.77
CA HIS A 20 -2.98 -13.61 22.77
C HIS A 20 -2.15 -12.48 22.19
N ARG A 21 -2.76 -11.29 22.05
CA ARG A 21 -2.17 -10.13 21.41
C ARG A 21 -2.76 -8.84 21.95
N VAL A 22 -1.93 -7.80 22.07
CA VAL A 22 -2.34 -6.47 22.53
C VAL A 22 -2.84 -5.61 21.36
N MET A 23 -2.17 -5.68 20.21
CA MET A 23 -2.53 -4.89 19.03
C MET A 23 -2.33 -5.65 17.70
N PRO A 24 -3.39 -5.94 16.94
CA PRO A 24 -4.80 -5.76 17.32
C PRO A 24 -5.12 -6.59 18.57
N PHE A 25 -6.04 -6.12 19.41
CA PHE A 25 -6.40 -6.83 20.63
C PHE A 25 -7.04 -8.17 20.26
N THR A 26 -6.46 -9.27 20.74
CA THR A 26 -6.93 -10.62 20.41
C THR A 26 -6.84 -11.49 21.64
N ILE A 27 -7.95 -12.13 21.99
CA ILE A 27 -8.02 -13.11 23.06
C ILE A 27 -8.14 -14.52 22.48
N ARG A 28 -7.54 -15.49 23.17
CA ARG A 28 -7.69 -16.92 22.87
C ARG A 28 -8.50 -17.57 23.97
N LEU A 29 -9.54 -18.31 23.61
CA LEU A 29 -10.28 -19.14 24.55
C LEU A 29 -9.39 -20.32 24.98
N VAL A 30 -9.41 -20.63 26.28
CA VAL A 30 -8.61 -21.71 26.88
C VAL A 30 -9.48 -22.73 27.59
N ASP A 31 -10.79 -22.50 27.67
CA ASP A 31 -11.77 -23.31 28.38
C ASP A 31 -12.51 -24.32 27.48
N ARG A 32 -12.21 -24.35 26.18
CA ARG A 32 -12.86 -25.23 25.20
C ARG A 32 -12.01 -25.43 23.96
N LEU A 33 -12.27 -26.55 23.27
CA LEU A 33 -11.72 -26.86 21.96
C LEU A 33 -12.69 -26.45 20.83
N VAL A 34 -12.18 -26.40 19.60
CA VAL A 34 -12.95 -25.94 18.43
C VAL A 34 -13.99 -26.99 18.03
N GLU A 35 -13.64 -28.26 18.14
CA GLU A 35 -14.46 -29.42 17.81
C GLU A 35 -15.73 -29.48 18.67
N GLY A 36 -15.65 -29.04 19.92
CA GLY A 36 -16.78 -28.92 20.85
C GLY A 36 -17.52 -27.58 20.80
N SER A 37 -17.27 -26.76 19.77
CA SER A 37 -17.81 -25.41 19.67
C SER A 37 -18.70 -25.22 18.44
N ALA A 38 -19.88 -24.63 18.63
CA ALA A 38 -20.65 -24.09 17.52
C ALA A 38 -19.99 -22.80 16.99
N LEU A 39 -19.63 -22.80 15.71
CA LEU A 39 -18.99 -21.67 15.04
C LEU A 39 -20.00 -20.92 14.18
N GLN A 40 -19.85 -19.61 14.11
CA GLN A 40 -20.61 -18.81 13.14
C GLN A 40 -19.70 -18.53 11.95
N PRO A 41 -20.15 -18.79 10.71
CA PRO A 41 -19.33 -18.57 9.53
C PRO A 41 -19.01 -17.09 9.38
N LEU A 42 -17.75 -16.80 9.08
CA LEU A 42 -17.27 -15.44 8.80
C LEU A 42 -16.70 -15.37 7.40
N GLN A 43 -16.91 -14.24 6.73
CA GLN A 43 -16.33 -13.94 5.43
C GLN A 43 -15.33 -12.79 5.59
N VAL A 44 -14.18 -12.87 4.92
CA VAL A 44 -13.26 -11.73 4.79
C VAL A 44 -13.49 -11.08 3.44
N LYS A 45 -13.94 -9.83 3.43
CA LYS A 45 -14.15 -9.03 2.23
C LYS A 45 -13.00 -8.04 2.03
N ILE A 46 -12.51 -7.90 0.82
CA ILE A 46 -11.27 -7.17 0.49
C ILE A 46 -11.53 -6.21 -0.66
N ASP A 47 -11.34 -4.91 -0.44
CA ASP A 47 -11.36 -3.91 -1.50
C ASP A 47 -9.96 -3.33 -1.73
N PRO A 48 -9.24 -3.74 -2.80
CA PRO A 48 -7.91 -3.25 -3.08
C PRO A 48 -7.95 -1.85 -3.71
N GLY A 49 -7.47 -0.85 -2.98
CA GLY A 49 -7.20 0.49 -3.49
C GLY A 49 -5.72 0.75 -3.83
N SER A 50 -5.42 1.97 -4.27
CA SER A 50 -4.07 2.36 -4.71
C SER A 50 -3.08 2.59 -3.55
N LYS A 51 -3.56 3.23 -2.47
CA LYS A 51 -2.77 3.52 -1.27
C LYS A 51 -3.15 2.59 -0.12
N THR A 52 -4.44 2.32 0.00
CA THR A 52 -5.02 1.56 1.10
C THR A 52 -5.82 0.38 0.54
N THR A 53 -5.86 -0.73 1.28
CA THR A 53 -6.80 -1.83 1.04
C THR A 53 -7.79 -1.87 2.18
N GLY A 54 -9.07 -1.72 1.86
CA GLY A 54 -10.15 -1.97 2.80
C GLY A 54 -10.31 -3.45 3.05
N ILE A 55 -10.50 -3.83 4.32
CA ILE A 55 -10.79 -5.20 4.71
C ILE A 55 -11.94 -5.16 5.70
N ALA A 56 -12.94 -6.02 5.51
CA ALA A 56 -14.03 -6.21 6.45
C ALA A 56 -14.12 -7.70 6.81
N LEU A 57 -14.07 -7.99 8.11
CA LEU A 57 -14.49 -9.30 8.62
C LEU A 57 -15.98 -9.20 8.91
N VAL A 58 -16.77 -10.06 8.27
CA VAL A 58 -18.23 -9.99 8.33
C VAL A 58 -18.81 -11.32 8.71
N ARG A 59 -19.88 -11.27 9.50
CA ARG A 59 -20.79 -12.40 9.68
C ARG A 59 -21.92 -12.26 8.68
N LYS A 60 -22.12 -13.28 7.85
CA LYS A 60 -23.28 -13.36 6.96
C LYS A 60 -24.40 -14.13 7.64
N ASP A 61 -25.62 -13.65 7.46
CA ASP A 61 -26.85 -14.33 7.83
C ASP A 61 -27.88 -14.09 6.71
N GLY A 62 -27.94 -15.04 5.78
CA GLY A 62 -28.62 -14.84 4.49
C GLY A 62 -28.12 -13.57 3.77
N ASN A 63 -29.05 -12.66 3.49
CA ASN A 63 -28.77 -11.37 2.85
C ASN A 63 -28.32 -10.28 3.84
N ALA A 64 -28.29 -10.55 5.14
CA ALA A 64 -27.76 -9.63 6.14
C ALA A 64 -26.25 -9.84 6.32
N ALA A 65 -25.51 -8.73 6.47
CA ALA A 65 -24.12 -8.76 6.88
C ALA A 65 -23.92 -7.88 8.12
N HIS A 66 -23.22 -8.44 9.11
CA HIS A 66 -22.78 -7.69 10.28
C HIS A 66 -21.26 -7.51 10.23
N ALA A 67 -20.80 -6.27 10.24
CA ALA A 67 -19.38 -5.95 10.38
C ALA A 67 -18.90 -6.38 11.77
N VAL A 68 -17.97 -7.32 11.80
CA VAL A 68 -17.33 -7.82 13.02
C VAL A 68 -16.06 -7.01 13.32
N THR A 69 -15.32 -6.64 12.29
CA THR A 69 -14.23 -5.67 12.38
C THR A 69 -13.99 -5.05 11.01
N LEU A 70 -13.61 -3.78 11.01
CA LEU A 70 -13.25 -2.99 9.84
C LEU A 70 -11.77 -2.65 9.93
N LEU A 71 -11.04 -2.83 8.84
CA LEU A 71 -9.61 -2.58 8.79
C LEU A 71 -9.23 -1.83 7.51
N GLU A 72 -8.28 -0.90 7.65
CA GLU A 72 -7.68 -0.18 6.52
C GLU A 72 -6.17 -0.42 6.49
N LEU A 73 -5.72 -1.16 5.48
CA LEU A 73 -4.33 -1.50 5.29
C LEU A 73 -3.63 -0.49 4.37
N GLU A 74 -2.89 0.46 4.95
CA GLU A 74 -2.07 1.42 4.23
C GLU A 74 -0.76 0.76 3.74
N HIS A 75 -0.56 0.78 2.43
CA HIS A 75 0.60 0.21 1.75
C HIS A 75 1.77 1.20 1.67
N ARG A 76 3.00 0.68 1.75
CA ARG A 76 4.22 1.49 1.52
C ARG A 76 4.77 1.36 0.09
N ALA A 77 3.90 1.06 -0.88
CA ALA A 77 4.27 0.82 -2.28
C ALA A 77 4.96 2.01 -2.95
N ASP A 78 4.49 3.23 -2.68
CA ASP A 78 5.13 4.47 -3.15
C ASP A 78 6.54 4.64 -2.57
N HIS A 79 6.70 4.45 -1.26
CA HIS A 79 8.00 4.48 -0.60
C HIS A 79 8.96 3.44 -1.18
N ILE A 80 8.50 2.21 -1.46
CA ILE A 80 9.32 1.18 -2.12
C ILE A 80 9.77 1.66 -3.50
N SER A 81 8.87 2.27 -4.28
CA SER A 81 9.16 2.79 -5.61
C SER A 81 10.22 3.89 -5.57
N LYS A 82 10.11 4.82 -4.61
CA LYS A 82 11.11 5.87 -4.33
C LYS A 82 12.48 5.28 -3.94
N LEU A 83 12.51 4.25 -3.09
CA LEU A 83 13.76 3.58 -2.70
C LEU A 83 14.44 2.86 -3.87
N LEU A 84 13.67 2.17 -4.71
CA LEU A 84 14.19 1.52 -5.91
C LEU A 84 14.75 2.54 -6.91
N TYR A 85 14.07 3.68 -7.04
CA TYR A 85 14.52 4.78 -7.87
C TYR A 85 15.84 5.39 -7.35
N ARG A 86 15.93 5.71 -6.05
CA ARG A 86 17.18 6.19 -5.43
C ARG A 86 18.32 5.21 -5.64
N ARG A 87 18.06 3.91 -5.47
CA ARG A 87 19.04 2.84 -5.73
C ARG A 87 19.51 2.82 -7.18
N ARG A 88 18.61 3.04 -8.15
CA ARG A 88 18.97 3.15 -9.58
C ARG A 88 19.90 4.35 -9.81
N LEU A 89 19.60 5.51 -9.25
CA LEU A 89 20.43 6.71 -9.41
C LEU A 89 21.84 6.52 -8.84
N LEU A 90 21.96 6.00 -7.61
CA LEU A 90 23.27 5.75 -7.00
C LEU A 90 24.12 4.77 -7.84
N ARG A 91 23.48 3.73 -8.41
CA ARG A 91 24.15 2.80 -9.31
C ARG A 91 24.57 3.47 -10.62
N HIS A 92 23.77 4.38 -11.15
CA HIS A 92 24.10 5.15 -12.34
C HIS A 92 25.31 6.06 -12.11
N ALA A 93 25.27 6.89 -11.05
CA ALA A 93 26.37 7.77 -10.69
C ALA A 93 27.69 7.00 -10.47
N ARG A 94 27.64 5.87 -9.77
CA ARG A 94 28.81 5.00 -9.59
C ARG A 94 29.36 4.49 -10.92
N ARG A 95 28.50 4.07 -11.87
CA ARG A 95 28.96 3.60 -13.20
C ARG A 95 29.53 4.74 -14.03
N ALA A 96 28.94 5.93 -13.97
CA ALA A 96 29.43 7.08 -14.72
C ALA A 96 30.85 7.49 -14.27
N ARG A 97 31.17 7.38 -12.98
CA ARG A 97 32.53 7.65 -12.45
C ARG A 97 33.56 6.59 -12.84
N HIS A 98 33.15 5.34 -13.02
CA HIS A 98 34.03 4.26 -13.47
C HIS A 98 33.70 3.96 -14.94
N GLY A 99 34.24 4.78 -15.85
CA GLY A 99 33.90 4.87 -17.28
C GLY A 99 34.09 3.63 -18.16
N ARG A 100 34.14 2.42 -17.59
CA ARG A 100 34.13 1.18 -18.37
C ARG A 100 32.74 0.95 -18.93
N TYR A 101 32.61 1.00 -20.25
CA TYR A 101 31.40 0.63 -20.97
C TYR A 101 30.91 -0.75 -20.51
N ARG A 102 29.59 -0.88 -20.30
CA ARG A 102 28.96 -2.14 -19.89
C ARG A 102 27.68 -2.34 -20.69
N ASN A 103 27.66 -3.39 -21.52
CA ASN A 103 26.55 -3.69 -22.40
C ASN A 103 25.21 -3.77 -21.61
N PRO A 104 24.09 -3.16 -22.08
CA PRO A 104 22.82 -3.21 -21.39
C PRO A 104 22.31 -4.66 -21.28
N ARG A 105 22.11 -5.14 -20.05
CA ARG A 105 21.41 -6.41 -19.82
C ARG A 105 19.91 -6.17 -19.89
N ARG A 106 19.25 -6.68 -20.94
CA ARG A 106 17.78 -6.76 -20.97
C ARG A 106 17.35 -7.92 -20.08
N HIS A 107 16.71 -7.61 -18.96
CA HIS A 107 16.01 -8.60 -18.15
C HIS A 107 14.51 -8.43 -18.37
N TYR A 108 13.93 -9.39 -19.07
CA TYR A 108 12.49 -9.61 -19.04
C TYR A 108 12.20 -10.46 -17.81
N SER A 109 11.31 -9.98 -16.96
CA SER A 109 10.93 -10.66 -15.73
C SER A 109 9.42 -10.72 -15.71
N HIS A 110 8.86 -11.92 -15.73
CA HIS A 110 7.44 -12.16 -15.46
C HIS A 110 7.06 -11.88 -13.99
N ARG A 111 8.03 -11.50 -13.15
CA ARG A 111 7.81 -11.20 -11.74
C ARG A 111 7.16 -9.83 -11.58
N LEU A 112 6.14 -9.77 -10.72
CA LEU A 112 5.53 -8.53 -10.27
C LEU A 112 6.58 -7.54 -9.75
N ALA A 113 6.39 -6.25 -10.06
CA ALA A 113 7.22 -5.19 -9.51
C ALA A 113 7.18 -5.22 -7.97
N PRO A 114 8.27 -4.93 -7.25
CA PRO A 114 8.31 -5.06 -5.79
C PRO A 114 7.23 -4.24 -5.05
N SER A 115 6.81 -3.11 -5.61
CA SER A 115 5.72 -2.29 -5.07
C SER A 115 4.35 -2.97 -5.21
N ILE A 116 4.09 -3.64 -6.34
CA ILE A 116 2.87 -4.41 -6.59
C ILE A 116 2.87 -5.68 -5.74
N ARG A 117 3.98 -6.42 -5.74
CA ARG A 117 4.17 -7.60 -4.88
C ARG A 117 3.97 -7.27 -3.40
N HIS A 118 4.42 -6.10 -2.97
CA HIS A 118 4.19 -5.64 -1.60
C HIS A 118 2.70 -5.55 -1.27
N ARG A 119 1.89 -4.89 -2.11
CA ARG A 119 0.43 -4.79 -1.91
C ARG A 119 -0.21 -6.16 -1.73
N LEU A 120 0.15 -7.10 -2.61
CA LEU A 120 -0.36 -8.48 -2.58
C LEU A 120 0.01 -9.19 -1.27
N LEU A 121 1.31 -9.25 -0.94
CA LEU A 121 1.81 -10.00 0.21
C LEU A 121 1.36 -9.43 1.55
N THR A 122 1.17 -8.11 1.65
CA THR A 122 0.62 -7.52 2.87
C THR A 122 -0.84 -7.85 3.05
N THR A 123 -1.64 -7.84 1.98
CA THR A 123 -3.04 -8.28 2.02
C THR A 123 -3.13 -9.77 2.39
N GLU A 124 -2.32 -10.63 1.77
CA GLU A 124 -2.22 -12.07 2.09
C GLU A 124 -1.90 -12.30 3.57
N THR A 125 -0.95 -11.52 4.12
CA THR A 125 -0.58 -11.60 5.54
C THR A 125 -1.78 -11.31 6.44
N TRP A 126 -2.62 -10.35 6.07
CA TRP A 126 -3.82 -10.00 6.83
C TRP A 126 -4.94 -11.01 6.69
N VAL A 127 -5.18 -11.53 5.48
CA VAL A 127 -6.12 -12.63 5.26
C VAL A 127 -5.75 -13.85 6.11
N ARG A 128 -4.48 -14.29 6.06
CA ARG A 128 -4.00 -15.40 6.88
C ARG A 128 -4.14 -15.16 8.39
N ARG A 129 -3.91 -13.93 8.85
CA ARG A 129 -4.11 -13.58 10.27
C ARG A 129 -5.57 -13.70 10.68
N LEU A 130 -6.48 -13.14 9.89
CA LEU A 130 -7.91 -13.22 10.16
C LEU A 130 -8.39 -14.67 10.15
N MET A 131 -7.94 -15.48 9.19
CA MET A 131 -8.21 -16.92 9.16
C MET A 131 -7.66 -17.67 10.37
N ALA A 132 -6.52 -17.24 10.92
CA ALA A 132 -5.93 -17.86 12.11
C ALA A 132 -6.62 -17.42 13.42
N TRP A 133 -7.27 -16.25 13.44
CA TRP A 133 -7.89 -15.69 14.64
C TRP A 133 -9.41 -15.92 14.71
N ALA A 134 -10.04 -16.24 13.59
CA ALA A 134 -11.47 -16.35 13.45
C ALA A 134 -11.86 -17.47 12.47
N PRO A 135 -13.04 -18.10 12.63
CA PRO A 135 -13.51 -19.17 11.75
C PRO A 135 -13.99 -18.60 10.41
N VAL A 136 -13.05 -18.18 9.58
CA VAL A 136 -13.31 -17.67 8.23
C VAL A 136 -13.64 -18.85 7.34
N SER A 137 -14.83 -18.82 6.74
CA SER A 137 -15.36 -19.86 5.85
C SER A 137 -15.50 -19.39 4.41
N GLY A 138 -15.19 -18.13 4.11
CA GLY A 138 -15.26 -17.59 2.75
C GLY A 138 -14.52 -16.28 2.61
N LEU A 139 -14.26 -15.91 1.37
CA LEU A 139 -13.57 -14.69 0.98
C LEU A 139 -14.43 -13.93 -0.04
N ALA A 140 -14.31 -12.61 -0.09
CA ALA A 140 -14.80 -11.83 -1.20
C ALA A 140 -13.79 -10.74 -1.56
N PHE A 141 -13.72 -10.37 -2.83
CA PHE A 141 -12.90 -9.24 -3.23
C PHE A 141 -13.48 -8.47 -4.41
N GLU A 142 -13.09 -7.20 -4.52
CA GLU A 142 -13.37 -6.42 -5.71
C GLU A 142 -12.46 -6.89 -6.86
N GLN A 143 -13.06 -7.55 -7.84
CA GLN A 143 -12.44 -7.86 -9.11
C GLN A 143 -12.75 -6.75 -10.12
N VAL A 144 -11.74 -6.36 -10.88
CA VAL A 144 -12.00 -5.54 -12.08
C VAL A 144 -12.67 -6.47 -13.08
N ALA A 145 -13.83 -6.09 -13.60
CA ALA A 145 -14.43 -6.80 -14.71
C ALA A 145 -13.36 -7.01 -15.78
N PHE A 146 -12.97 -8.26 -16.00
CA PHE A 146 -12.16 -8.63 -17.15
C PHE A 146 -13.11 -8.54 -18.36
N GLY A 147 -13.35 -7.30 -18.80
CA GLY A 147 -14.48 -7.06 -19.69
C GLY A 147 -14.96 -5.61 -19.75
N LEU A 148 -14.06 -4.63 -19.83
CA LEU A 148 -14.32 -3.43 -20.64
C LEU A 148 -13.12 -3.19 -21.54
N ARG A 149 -13.15 -3.99 -22.61
CA ARG A 149 -12.39 -3.94 -23.85
C ARG A 149 -10.92 -4.40 -23.79
N ALA A 150 -10.69 -5.57 -24.39
CA ALA A 150 -9.53 -5.84 -25.26
C ALA A 150 -9.45 -4.88 -26.49
N GLY A 151 -9.93 -3.63 -26.35
CA GLY A 151 -10.24 -2.64 -27.38
C GLY A 151 -10.48 -1.21 -26.84
N GLN A 152 -10.19 -0.93 -25.56
CA GLN A 152 -9.74 0.40 -25.11
C GLN A 152 -8.30 0.24 -24.65
N ARG A 153 -7.57 -0.40 -25.56
CA ARG A 153 -6.15 -0.31 -25.63
C ARG A 153 -5.82 1.19 -25.69
N ASP A 154 -4.96 1.66 -24.79
CA ASP A 154 -3.96 2.68 -25.11
C ASP A 154 -3.01 2.17 -26.22
N HIS A 155 -3.54 1.51 -27.24
CA HIS A 155 -2.85 0.69 -28.22
C HIS A 155 -3.88 0.22 -29.24
N GLU A 156 -4.49 1.10 -30.03
CA GLU A 156 -5.23 0.59 -31.20
C GLU A 156 -4.45 -0.56 -31.85
N PRO A 157 -5.08 -1.74 -32.05
CA PRO A 157 -4.39 -2.86 -32.68
C PRO A 157 -3.69 -2.36 -33.95
N GLY A 158 -2.35 -2.43 -33.97
CA GLY A 158 -1.58 -2.11 -35.17
C GLY A 158 -0.90 -0.74 -35.23
N LEU A 159 -1.18 0.21 -34.32
CA LEU A 159 -0.48 1.50 -34.32
C LEU A 159 0.67 1.56 -33.29
N SER A 160 1.88 1.80 -33.78
CA SER A 160 3.06 2.15 -33.01
C SER A 160 2.83 3.40 -32.16
N LEU A 161 3.62 3.55 -31.09
CA LEU A 161 3.61 4.76 -30.26
C LEU A 161 3.77 6.05 -31.08
N ARG A 162 4.56 5.99 -32.16
CA ARG A 162 4.82 7.14 -33.02
C ARG A 162 3.58 7.53 -33.81
N GLU A 163 2.86 6.56 -34.38
CA GLU A 163 1.61 6.82 -35.11
C GLU A 163 0.52 7.40 -34.20
N ARG A 164 0.42 6.89 -32.97
CA ARG A 164 -0.50 7.45 -31.96
C ARG A 164 -0.18 8.89 -31.62
N LEU A 165 1.10 9.24 -31.47
CA LEU A 165 1.51 10.62 -31.24
C LEU A 165 1.36 11.47 -32.51
N MET A 166 1.57 10.93 -33.70
CA MET A 166 1.29 11.66 -34.95
C MET A 166 -0.19 12.00 -35.05
N SER A 167 -1.09 11.06 -34.78
CA SER A 167 -2.54 11.30 -34.78
C SER A 167 -2.95 12.31 -33.70
N ALA A 168 -2.52 12.10 -32.45
CA ALA A 168 -2.88 12.97 -31.32
C ALA A 168 -2.40 14.43 -31.49
N TRP A 169 -1.33 14.65 -32.25
CA TRP A 169 -0.75 15.98 -32.47
C TRP A 169 -0.95 16.49 -33.91
N GLY A 170 -1.82 15.83 -34.70
CA GLY A 170 -2.14 16.24 -36.07
C GLY A 170 -0.92 16.36 -37.00
N GLY A 171 0.11 15.53 -36.79
CA GLY A 171 1.35 15.59 -37.54
C GLY A 171 2.16 16.86 -37.34
N ARG A 172 1.97 17.58 -36.22
CA ARG A 172 2.64 18.84 -35.89
C ARG A 172 3.41 18.75 -34.58
N CYS A 173 4.37 19.64 -34.41
CA CYS A 173 5.11 19.73 -33.16
C CYS A 173 4.18 20.20 -32.02
N ALA A 174 4.15 19.44 -30.92
CA ALA A 174 3.43 19.78 -29.70
C ALA A 174 3.83 21.13 -29.11
N TYR A 175 5.07 21.57 -29.33
CA TYR A 175 5.57 22.84 -28.82
C TYR A 175 5.25 23.98 -29.79
N CYS A 176 5.89 24.04 -30.95
CA CYS A 176 5.77 25.17 -31.87
C CYS A 176 4.66 25.05 -32.93
N GLY A 177 3.99 23.91 -33.06
CA GLY A 177 2.97 23.68 -34.11
C GLY A 177 3.54 23.48 -35.53
N GLY A 178 4.86 23.59 -35.69
CA GLY A 178 5.56 23.45 -36.96
C GLY A 178 5.69 22.00 -37.47
N PRO A 179 6.15 21.83 -38.73
CA PRO A 179 6.35 20.54 -39.36
C PRO A 179 7.59 19.79 -38.83
N GLY A 180 7.78 18.56 -39.30
CA GLY A 180 8.89 17.68 -38.90
C GLY A 180 10.27 18.12 -39.44
N PRO A 181 11.33 17.32 -39.19
CA PRO A 181 11.32 15.96 -38.66
C PRO A 181 11.03 15.88 -37.16
N PHE A 182 10.30 14.83 -36.75
CA PHE A 182 9.83 14.66 -35.38
C PHE A 182 10.59 13.61 -34.56
N GLN A 183 10.75 13.91 -33.28
CA GLN A 183 11.22 13.05 -32.20
C GLN A 183 10.11 12.89 -31.15
N ILE A 184 10.24 11.87 -30.30
CA ILE A 184 9.34 11.66 -29.16
C ILE A 184 10.02 12.23 -27.92
N ASP A 185 9.53 13.36 -27.43
CA ASP A 185 10.05 13.99 -26.21
C ASP A 185 9.25 13.61 -24.97
N HIS A 186 9.89 13.60 -23.82
CA HIS A 186 9.25 13.47 -22.52
C HIS A 186 8.92 14.85 -21.93
N VAL A 187 7.64 15.17 -21.80
CA VAL A 187 7.14 16.44 -21.26
C VAL A 187 7.77 16.78 -19.92
N ARG A 188 7.74 15.83 -18.99
CA ARG A 188 8.63 15.77 -17.84
C ARG A 188 9.85 14.96 -18.25
N ALA A 189 11.01 15.59 -18.34
CA ALA A 189 12.25 14.93 -18.74
C ALA A 189 12.61 13.74 -17.84
N LYS A 190 13.24 12.70 -18.41
CA LYS A 190 13.71 11.53 -17.65
C LYS A 190 14.67 11.91 -16.52
N ALA A 191 15.54 12.89 -16.76
CA ALA A 191 16.45 13.43 -15.75
C ALA A 191 15.70 14.03 -14.54
N LYS A 192 14.52 14.63 -14.76
CA LYS A 192 13.63 15.19 -13.72
C LYS A 192 12.51 14.21 -13.31
N HIS A 193 12.73 12.89 -13.41
CA HIS A 193 11.80 11.82 -12.99
C HIS A 193 10.55 11.62 -13.88
N GLY A 194 10.64 11.97 -15.16
CA GLY A 194 9.65 11.60 -16.18
C GLY A 194 9.48 10.10 -16.36
N GLY A 195 8.23 9.64 -16.55
CA GLY A 195 7.95 8.23 -16.86
C GLY A 195 7.76 7.99 -18.36
N ASP A 196 7.82 6.72 -18.76
CA ASP A 196 7.78 6.27 -20.17
C ASP A 196 6.38 5.99 -20.73
N HIS A 197 5.32 6.42 -20.04
CA HIS A 197 3.92 6.26 -20.45
C HIS A 197 3.54 7.32 -21.49
N ILE A 198 2.50 7.06 -22.30
CA ILE A 198 2.09 7.97 -23.37
C ILE A 198 1.70 9.36 -22.85
N GLY A 199 1.08 9.44 -21.68
CA GLY A 199 0.73 10.69 -20.99
C GLY A 199 1.88 11.62 -20.60
N ASN A 200 3.13 11.21 -20.83
CA ASN A 200 4.31 12.04 -20.65
C ASN A 200 5.13 12.15 -21.93
N ARG A 201 4.55 11.81 -23.09
CA ARG A 201 5.23 11.83 -24.38
C ARG A 201 4.49 12.71 -25.37
N VAL A 202 5.25 13.46 -26.16
CA VAL A 202 4.70 14.31 -27.21
C VAL A 202 5.52 14.21 -28.49
N LEU A 203 4.91 14.59 -29.60
CA LEU A 203 5.60 14.76 -30.87
C LEU A 203 6.33 16.11 -30.88
N ALA A 204 7.66 16.13 -30.93
CA ALA A 204 8.45 17.36 -30.91
C ALA A 204 9.36 17.43 -32.13
N CYS A 205 9.48 18.59 -32.78
CA CYS A 205 10.53 18.76 -33.79
C CYS A 205 11.91 18.74 -33.13
N VAL A 206 12.96 18.48 -33.91
CA VAL A 206 14.34 18.34 -33.41
C VAL A 206 14.79 19.60 -32.65
N SER A 207 14.47 20.80 -33.16
CA SER A 207 14.86 22.07 -32.54
C SER A 207 14.20 22.26 -31.18
N CYS A 208 12.88 22.09 -31.08
CA CYS A 208 12.18 22.24 -29.80
C CYS A 208 12.58 21.16 -28.79
N ASN A 209 12.77 19.91 -29.21
CA ASN A 209 13.21 18.85 -28.30
C ASN A 209 14.60 19.17 -27.70
N LYS A 210 15.54 19.62 -28.55
CA LYS A 210 16.89 20.03 -28.12
C LYS A 210 16.85 21.27 -27.22
N ALA A 211 16.05 22.28 -27.56
CA ALA A 211 15.90 23.51 -26.79
C ALA A 211 15.25 23.26 -25.42
N LYS A 212 14.24 22.40 -25.35
CA LYS A 212 13.62 22.02 -24.07
C LYS A 212 14.59 21.28 -23.18
N GLY A 213 15.29 20.28 -23.72
CA GLY A 213 16.20 19.43 -22.96
C GLY A 213 15.56 18.90 -21.66
N ALA A 214 16.15 19.28 -20.52
CA ALA A 214 15.68 18.87 -19.19
C ALA A 214 14.71 19.88 -18.52
N LEU A 215 14.31 20.96 -19.19
CA LEU A 215 13.38 21.95 -18.66
C LEU A 215 12.01 21.33 -18.38
N ARG A 216 11.34 21.83 -17.34
CA ARG A 216 9.93 21.51 -17.07
C ARG A 216 9.10 22.16 -18.17
N LEU A 217 7.95 21.58 -18.51
CA LEU A 217 7.03 22.19 -19.46
C LEU A 217 6.70 23.65 -19.10
N SER A 218 6.55 23.93 -17.81
CA SER A 218 6.30 25.28 -17.27
C SER A 218 7.42 26.29 -17.50
N GLU A 219 8.66 25.80 -17.65
CA GLU A 219 9.85 26.61 -17.86
C GLU A 219 10.10 26.83 -19.36
N PHE A 220 9.49 26.01 -20.23
CA PHE A 220 9.76 25.99 -21.67
C PHE A 220 8.63 26.56 -22.52
N VAL A 221 7.37 26.41 -22.08
CA VAL A 221 6.18 26.91 -22.79
C VAL A 221 5.29 27.65 -21.80
N SER A 222 4.84 28.85 -22.19
CA SER A 222 3.94 29.72 -21.43
C SER A 222 2.59 29.89 -22.13
N GLY A 223 1.59 30.37 -21.38
CA GLY A 223 0.27 30.70 -21.90
C GLY A 223 -0.48 29.50 -22.47
N ASP A 224 -1.49 29.79 -23.29
CA ASP A 224 -2.49 28.84 -23.81
C ASP A 224 -1.90 27.55 -24.37
N ARG A 225 -0.74 27.63 -25.02
CA ARG A 225 -0.07 26.47 -25.58
C ARG A 225 0.31 25.42 -24.53
N ARG A 226 0.67 25.84 -23.31
CA ARG A 226 0.97 24.92 -22.21
C ARG A 226 -0.29 24.19 -21.75
N GLU A 227 -1.41 24.90 -21.68
CA GLU A 227 -2.71 24.37 -21.30
C GLU A 227 -3.22 23.39 -22.36
N ASP A 228 -3.10 23.71 -23.65
CA ASP A 228 -3.37 22.80 -24.78
C ASP A 228 -2.55 21.51 -24.69
N ILE A 229 -1.26 21.65 -24.36
CA ILE A 229 -0.40 20.48 -24.22
C ILE A 229 -0.89 19.61 -23.07
N LYS A 230 -1.23 20.21 -21.92
CA LYS A 230 -1.73 19.46 -20.76
C LYS A 230 -3.08 18.79 -21.04
N SER A 231 -3.99 19.45 -21.75
CA SER A 231 -5.32 18.91 -22.06
C SER A 231 -5.26 17.76 -23.06
N THR A 232 -4.30 17.80 -23.99
CA THR A 232 -4.06 16.73 -24.97
C THR A 232 -3.39 15.50 -24.34
N LEU A 233 -2.62 15.68 -23.25
CA LEU A 233 -1.95 14.57 -22.57
C LEU A 233 -2.94 13.70 -21.80
N THR A 234 -2.91 12.40 -22.07
CA THR A 234 -3.63 11.42 -21.25
C THR A 234 -3.06 11.41 -19.82
N PRO A 235 -3.87 11.57 -18.77
CA PRO A 235 -3.37 11.49 -17.40
C PRO A 235 -2.68 10.15 -17.11
N ALA A 236 -1.60 10.19 -16.35
CA ALA A 236 -0.85 9.00 -15.97
C ALA A 236 -1.63 8.15 -14.95
N ARG A 237 -2.41 7.16 -15.40
CA ARG A 237 -3.16 6.23 -14.54
C ARG A 237 -2.29 5.10 -13.95
N ARG A 238 -1.09 5.44 -13.46
CA ARG A 238 -0.11 4.47 -12.97
C ARG A 238 -0.62 3.69 -11.76
N ASP A 239 -1.32 4.39 -10.87
CA ASP A 239 -1.86 3.79 -9.66
C ASP A 239 -2.98 2.80 -9.99
N GLU A 240 -3.88 3.14 -10.91
CA GLU A 240 -4.93 2.24 -11.41
C GLU A 240 -4.34 1.00 -12.08
N ALA A 241 -3.36 1.17 -12.97
CA ALA A 241 -2.69 0.03 -13.63
C ALA A 241 -2.02 -0.90 -12.61
N ALA A 242 -1.34 -0.34 -11.60
CA ALA A 242 -0.73 -1.12 -10.53
C ALA A 242 -1.76 -1.83 -9.64
N VAL A 243 -2.93 -1.22 -9.41
CA VAL A 243 -4.06 -1.84 -8.69
C VAL A 243 -4.64 -2.99 -9.49
N ASN A 244 -4.88 -2.81 -10.79
CA ASN A 244 -5.46 -3.85 -11.64
C ASN A 244 -4.55 -5.08 -11.74
N ILE A 245 -3.24 -4.88 -11.91
CA ILE A 245 -2.26 -5.98 -11.87
C ILE A 245 -2.30 -6.68 -10.50
N ALA A 246 -2.38 -5.92 -9.40
CA ALA A 246 -2.47 -6.49 -8.06
C ALA A 246 -3.78 -7.28 -7.83
N ARG A 247 -4.92 -6.82 -8.36
CA ARG A 247 -6.23 -7.46 -8.22
C ARG A 247 -6.29 -8.83 -8.91
N ASN A 248 -5.68 -8.98 -10.09
CA ASN A 248 -5.61 -10.28 -10.77
C ASN A 248 -4.79 -11.28 -9.95
N ALA A 249 -3.58 -10.88 -9.53
CA ALA A 249 -2.74 -11.73 -8.68
C ALA A 249 -3.36 -11.99 -7.29
N LEU A 250 -4.19 -11.08 -6.79
CA LEU A 250 -4.97 -11.26 -5.56
C LEU A 250 -6.00 -12.38 -5.73
N GLY A 251 -6.73 -12.43 -6.84
CA GLY A 251 -7.69 -13.51 -7.11
C GLY A 251 -7.04 -14.89 -7.04
N GLU A 252 -5.90 -15.07 -7.70
CA GLU A 252 -5.11 -16.32 -7.65
C GLU A 252 -4.65 -16.66 -6.22
N MET A 253 -4.16 -15.66 -5.49
CA MET A 253 -3.69 -15.84 -4.11
C MET A 253 -4.83 -16.19 -3.14
N LEU A 254 -6.03 -15.61 -3.32
CA LEU A 254 -7.21 -15.96 -2.52
C LEU A 254 -7.73 -17.35 -2.87
N ALA A 255 -7.75 -17.73 -4.14
CA ALA A 255 -8.15 -19.08 -4.56
C ALA A 255 -7.23 -20.15 -3.94
N ALA A 256 -5.93 -19.86 -3.80
CA ALA A 256 -4.96 -20.75 -3.18
C ALA A 256 -5.19 -21.00 -1.68
N THR A 257 -6.12 -20.30 -1.01
CA THR A 257 -6.47 -20.60 0.39
C THR A 257 -7.43 -21.79 0.52
N GLY A 258 -8.02 -22.27 -0.58
CA GLY A 258 -9.02 -23.33 -0.58
C GLY A 258 -10.39 -22.93 -0.02
N LEU A 259 -10.61 -21.64 0.24
CA LEU A 259 -11.92 -21.13 0.67
C LEU A 259 -12.72 -20.66 -0.56
N PRO A 260 -14.07 -20.70 -0.51
CA PRO A 260 -14.90 -20.07 -1.52
C PRO A 260 -14.56 -18.58 -1.67
N VAL A 261 -14.32 -18.12 -2.90
CA VAL A 261 -13.97 -16.72 -3.21
C VAL A 261 -15.06 -16.10 -4.07
N GLU A 262 -15.74 -15.08 -3.54
CA GLU A 262 -16.74 -14.29 -4.26
C GLU A 262 -16.06 -13.07 -4.92
N ALA A 263 -16.18 -12.94 -6.24
CA ALA A 263 -15.70 -11.79 -6.98
C ALA A 263 -16.85 -10.81 -7.25
N THR A 264 -16.65 -9.53 -6.91
CA THR A 264 -17.64 -8.45 -7.17
C THR A 264 -16.99 -7.35 -8.01
N ASN A 265 -17.76 -6.67 -8.87
CA ASN A 265 -17.27 -5.54 -9.64
C ASN A 265 -17.53 -4.20 -8.93
N THR A 266 -16.76 -3.17 -9.29
CA THR A 266 -16.87 -1.82 -8.70
C THR A 266 -18.25 -1.18 -8.86
N ARG A 267 -19.02 -1.54 -9.92
CA ARG A 267 -20.38 -1.02 -10.12
C ARG A 267 -21.32 -1.53 -9.03
N HIS A 268 -21.23 -2.81 -8.67
CA HIS A 268 -22.02 -3.42 -7.60
C HIS A 268 -21.64 -2.82 -6.24
N THR A 269 -20.35 -2.68 -5.94
CA THR A 269 -19.86 -2.04 -4.70
C THR A 269 -20.47 -0.65 -4.53
N LYS A 270 -20.41 0.18 -5.59
CA LYS A 270 -20.95 1.54 -5.59
C LYS A 270 -22.48 1.56 -5.42
N MET A 271 -23.18 0.63 -6.05
CA MET A 271 -24.64 0.51 -5.97
C MET A 271 -25.07 0.09 -4.56
N ASN A 272 -24.45 -0.93 -3.98
CA ASN A 272 -24.74 -1.40 -2.62
C ASN A 272 -24.49 -0.30 -1.60
N ARG A 273 -23.35 0.41 -1.69
CA ARG A 273 -23.05 1.54 -0.81
C ARG A 273 -24.13 2.62 -0.83
N ARG A 274 -24.60 3.00 -2.03
CA ARG A 274 -25.66 4.01 -2.20
C ARG A 274 -27.00 3.54 -1.65
N ARG A 275 -27.40 2.31 -1.98
CA ARG A 275 -28.66 1.71 -1.49
C ARG A 275 -28.69 1.60 0.03
N LEU A 276 -27.55 1.31 0.66
CA LEU A 276 -27.41 1.18 2.11
C LEU A 276 -27.13 2.51 2.83
N GLY A 277 -27.08 3.65 2.11
CA GLY A 277 -26.86 4.97 2.72
C GLY A 277 -25.48 5.15 3.38
N LEU A 278 -24.48 4.36 2.98
CA LEU A 278 -23.14 4.42 3.58
C LEU A 278 -22.26 5.46 2.90
N HIS A 279 -21.43 6.16 3.69
CA HIS A 279 -20.43 7.07 3.15
C HIS A 279 -19.27 6.29 2.50
N LYS A 280 -18.48 6.99 1.69
CA LYS A 280 -17.30 6.38 1.04
C LYS A 280 -16.19 6.18 2.07
N GLY A 281 -15.66 4.97 2.15
CA GLY A 281 -14.48 4.62 2.94
C GLY A 281 -13.95 3.25 2.50
N ASP A 282 -12.64 3.02 2.55
CA ASP A 282 -12.05 1.82 1.96
C ASP A 282 -12.58 0.55 2.68
N ALA A 283 -12.66 0.57 4.01
CA ALA A 283 -13.23 -0.56 4.77
C ALA A 283 -14.74 -0.74 4.55
N LEU A 284 -15.49 0.35 4.30
CA LEU A 284 -16.92 0.29 3.99
C LEU A 284 -17.18 -0.24 2.58
N ASP A 285 -16.30 0.10 1.63
CA ASP A 285 -16.34 -0.43 0.27
C ASP A 285 -16.10 -1.95 0.31
N ALA A 286 -15.18 -2.43 1.14
CA ALA A 286 -15.01 -3.84 1.42
C ALA A 286 -16.24 -4.48 2.08
N LEU A 287 -16.86 -3.82 3.08
CA LEU A 287 -18.05 -4.31 3.79
C LEU A 287 -19.21 -4.61 2.83
N VAL A 288 -19.40 -3.76 1.83
CA VAL A 288 -20.53 -3.85 0.88
C VAL A 288 -20.27 -4.73 -0.35
N LEU A 289 -19.13 -5.43 -0.40
CA LEU A 289 -18.88 -6.42 -1.47
C LEU A 289 -19.89 -7.57 -1.40
N GLY A 290 -20.20 -8.14 -2.56
CA GLY A 290 -21.11 -9.25 -2.73
C GLY A 290 -22.37 -8.91 -3.52
N GLN A 291 -22.99 -9.92 -4.11
CA GLN A 291 -24.12 -9.75 -5.03
C GLN A 291 -25.46 -9.57 -4.30
N ASP A 292 -25.71 -10.37 -3.25
CA ASP A 292 -27.00 -10.46 -2.57
C ASP A 292 -27.01 -9.79 -1.18
N LEU A 293 -26.53 -8.54 -1.11
CA LEU A 293 -26.41 -7.83 0.17
C LEU A 293 -27.67 -7.02 0.51
N GLY A 294 -28.59 -7.57 1.30
CA GLY A 294 -29.83 -6.89 1.72
C GLY A 294 -29.59 -5.79 2.74
N VAL A 295 -29.08 -6.16 3.92
CA VAL A 295 -28.96 -5.27 5.10
C VAL A 295 -27.53 -5.32 5.64
N VAL A 296 -27.00 -4.18 6.08
CA VAL A 296 -25.69 -4.08 6.73
C VAL A 296 -25.82 -3.46 8.12
N THR A 297 -25.21 -4.10 9.11
CA THR A 297 -25.08 -3.58 10.47
C THR A 297 -23.61 -3.49 10.89
N GLY A 298 -23.28 -2.65 11.87
CA GLY A 298 -21.91 -2.46 12.35
C GLY A 298 -21.03 -1.56 11.49
N ALA A 299 -21.59 -0.89 10.47
CA ALA A 299 -20.83 0.04 9.61
C ALA A 299 -20.27 1.28 10.34
N GLY A 300 -20.85 1.66 11.49
CA GLY A 300 -20.39 2.78 12.32
C GLY A 300 -19.33 2.42 13.36
N GLN A 301 -18.80 1.19 13.34
CA GLN A 301 -17.74 0.78 14.27
C GLN A 301 -16.41 1.47 13.93
N PRO A 302 -15.52 1.66 14.93
CA PRO A 302 -14.17 2.15 14.68
C PRO A 302 -13.42 1.30 13.64
N VAL A 303 -12.64 1.97 12.79
CA VAL A 303 -11.85 1.33 11.75
C VAL A 303 -10.42 1.17 12.24
N LEU A 304 -9.90 -0.05 12.25
CA LEU A 304 -8.51 -0.29 12.60
C LEU A 304 -7.60 0.12 11.44
N HIS A 305 -6.92 1.25 11.59
CA HIS A 305 -5.90 1.69 10.66
C HIS A 305 -4.60 0.91 10.86
N ILE A 306 -4.13 0.28 9.79
CA ILE A 306 -2.94 -0.56 9.76
C ILE A 306 -1.97 -0.02 8.73
N GLN A 307 -0.86 0.54 9.19
CA GLN A 307 0.17 1.02 8.29
C GLN A 307 1.32 0.02 8.16
N ALA A 308 1.64 -0.38 6.93
CA ALA A 308 2.77 -1.23 6.64
C ALA A 308 4.11 -0.49 6.80
N MET A 309 4.85 -0.77 7.87
CA MET A 309 6.11 -0.11 8.22
C MET A 309 7.34 -0.89 7.75
N GLY A 310 7.19 -2.19 7.48
CA GLY A 310 8.29 -3.11 7.17
C GLY A 310 9.10 -3.53 8.38
N ARG A 311 10.07 -4.43 8.20
CA ARG A 311 10.85 -5.07 9.29
C ARG A 311 12.30 -4.57 9.37
N GLY A 312 12.43 -3.25 9.31
CA GLY A 312 13.71 -2.52 9.32
C GLY A 312 14.29 -2.23 7.93
N SER A 313 15.56 -1.81 7.91
CA SER A 313 16.30 -1.49 6.69
C SER A 313 17.30 -2.59 6.34
N HIS A 314 17.37 -2.95 5.05
CA HIS A 314 18.47 -3.76 4.51
C HIS A 314 19.68 -2.90 4.14
N GLN A 315 19.48 -1.59 3.96
CA GLN A 315 20.57 -0.65 3.71
C GLN A 315 21.18 -0.26 5.06
N ARG A 316 22.45 -0.62 5.25
CA ARG A 316 23.18 -0.34 6.48
C ARG A 316 23.94 0.98 6.46
N THR A 317 24.40 1.40 5.28
CA THR A 317 25.12 2.67 5.13
C THR A 317 24.13 3.74 4.66
N ARG A 318 23.93 4.77 5.48
CA ARG A 318 23.24 5.98 5.03
C ARG A 318 24.19 6.77 4.17
N VAL A 319 23.64 7.42 3.15
CA VAL A 319 24.39 8.28 2.24
C VAL A 319 23.72 9.63 2.13
N ASP A 320 24.49 10.67 1.86
CA ASP A 320 24.01 12.00 1.54
C ASP A 320 23.31 12.06 0.16
N ALA A 321 23.05 13.27 -0.33
CA ALA A 321 22.46 13.49 -1.65
C ALA A 321 23.42 13.13 -2.80
N ALA A 322 24.73 13.30 -2.62
CA ALA A 322 25.77 12.98 -3.59
C ALA A 322 26.14 11.48 -3.61
N GLY A 323 25.71 10.72 -2.60
CA GLY A 323 25.94 9.28 -2.46
C GLY A 323 27.14 8.91 -1.59
N PHE A 324 27.71 9.85 -0.83
CA PHE A 324 28.80 9.58 0.12
C PHE A 324 28.26 9.04 1.45
N PRO A 325 28.93 8.05 2.07
CA PRO A 325 28.54 7.52 3.38
C PRO A 325 28.50 8.61 4.46
N THR A 326 27.40 8.66 5.23
CA THR A 326 27.25 9.60 6.37
C THR A 326 27.16 8.91 7.70
N SER A 327 26.64 7.68 7.75
CA SER A 327 26.51 6.91 8.99
C SER A 327 26.23 5.45 8.70
N TYR A 328 26.49 4.61 9.70
CA TYR A 328 26.31 3.17 9.63
C TYR A 328 25.28 2.71 10.66
N LEU A 329 24.30 1.92 10.20
CA LEU A 329 23.34 1.26 11.06
C LEU A 329 23.99 0.04 11.74
N MET A 330 23.50 -0.23 12.94
CA MET A 330 23.91 -1.34 13.79
C MET A 330 23.90 -2.69 13.07
N ARG A 331 24.82 -3.59 13.46
CA ARG A 331 24.85 -4.98 12.96
C ARG A 331 23.72 -5.82 13.54
N THR A 332 23.40 -5.60 14.80
CA THR A 332 22.33 -6.27 15.51
C THR A 332 21.02 -5.48 15.39
N LYS A 333 19.91 -6.20 15.16
CA LYS A 333 18.56 -5.61 15.15
C LYS A 333 17.95 -5.50 16.54
N ARG A 334 18.58 -6.13 17.54
CA ARG A 334 18.10 -6.19 18.92
C ARG A 334 19.12 -5.57 19.86
N VAL A 335 18.62 -4.85 20.86
CA VAL A 335 19.40 -4.24 21.94
C VAL A 335 18.64 -4.49 23.23
N HIS A 336 19.31 -5.06 24.25
CA HIS A 336 18.70 -5.42 25.54
C HIS A 336 17.37 -6.20 25.42
N GLY A 337 17.23 -7.06 24.41
CA GLY A 337 16.00 -7.84 24.19
C GLY A 337 14.87 -7.12 23.43
N PHE A 338 15.07 -5.88 23.00
CA PHE A 338 14.10 -5.08 22.22
C PHE A 338 14.54 -4.93 20.77
N ALA A 339 13.59 -4.80 19.85
CA ALA A 339 13.80 -4.46 18.45
C ALA A 339 13.02 -3.20 18.06
N THR A 340 13.54 -2.43 17.10
CA THR A 340 12.77 -1.29 16.55
C THR A 340 11.44 -1.77 15.98
N GLY A 341 10.37 -1.17 16.47
CA GLY A 341 8.99 -1.47 16.10
C GLY A 341 8.23 -2.32 17.11
N ASP A 342 8.90 -2.85 18.14
CA ASP A 342 8.26 -3.48 19.30
C ASP A 342 7.35 -2.46 20.02
N LEU A 343 6.22 -2.93 20.54
CA LEU A 343 5.31 -2.15 21.39
C LEU A 343 5.77 -2.31 22.83
N VAL A 344 6.02 -1.19 23.51
CA VAL A 344 6.53 -1.16 24.87
C VAL A 344 5.68 -0.26 25.75
N ARG A 345 5.67 -0.57 27.04
CA ARG A 345 5.24 0.34 28.10
C ARG A 345 6.49 1.00 28.67
N ALA A 346 6.60 2.32 28.53
CA ALA A 346 7.69 3.11 29.08
C ALA A 346 7.23 3.83 30.36
N ARG A 347 8.00 3.74 31.44
CA ARG A 347 7.76 4.49 32.68
C ARG A 347 8.77 5.64 32.78
N VAL A 348 8.29 6.88 32.80
CA VAL A 348 9.13 8.08 32.91
C VAL A 348 8.91 8.70 34.29
N GLY A 349 9.97 8.82 35.09
CA GLY A 349 9.85 9.24 36.49
C GLY A 349 9.84 10.75 36.74
N ARG A 350 10.42 11.55 35.84
CA ARG A 350 10.57 13.02 36.01
C ARG A 350 10.53 13.74 34.65
N GLY A 351 10.19 15.02 34.66
CA GLY A 351 10.12 15.90 33.49
C GLY A 351 8.71 16.06 32.93
N GLU A 352 8.58 16.85 31.87
CA GLU A 352 7.30 17.19 31.21
C GLU A 352 6.52 15.94 30.74
N MET A 353 7.24 14.88 30.39
CA MET A 353 6.68 13.60 29.94
C MET A 353 6.61 12.54 31.06
N ALA A 354 6.60 12.94 32.33
CA ALA A 354 6.48 12.00 33.45
C ALA A 354 5.16 11.20 33.35
N GLY A 355 5.22 9.91 33.71
CA GLY A 355 4.08 8.99 33.65
C GLY A 355 4.34 7.72 32.86
N VAL A 356 3.26 6.99 32.56
CA VAL A 356 3.31 5.71 31.82
C VAL A 356 2.84 5.93 30.40
N HIS A 357 3.69 5.57 29.45
CA HIS A 357 3.46 5.74 28.01
C HIS A 357 3.47 4.40 27.31
N VAL A 358 2.53 4.16 26.40
CA VAL A 358 2.52 2.98 25.53
C VAL A 358 2.84 3.42 24.12
N GLY A 359 3.82 2.78 23.49
CA GLY A 359 4.28 3.24 22.19
C GLY A 359 5.25 2.29 21.51
N ARG A 360 5.58 2.61 20.26
CA ARG A 360 6.55 1.82 19.49
C ARG A 360 7.96 2.30 19.76
N VAL A 361 8.85 1.36 20.06
CA VAL A 361 10.24 1.65 20.37
C VAL A 361 11.09 1.74 19.09
N ALA A 362 12.02 2.68 19.05
CA ALA A 362 13.16 2.72 18.15
C ALA A 362 14.42 2.55 19.00
N VAL A 363 15.08 1.40 18.84
CA VAL A 363 16.23 1.03 19.67
C VAL A 363 17.50 1.74 19.22
N ARG A 364 18.40 1.97 20.17
CA ARG A 364 19.73 2.54 19.96
C ARG A 364 20.77 1.68 20.67
N ALA A 365 21.99 1.64 20.14
CA ALA A 365 23.09 0.83 20.68
C ALA A 365 23.43 1.15 22.15
N ASN A 366 23.27 2.41 22.56
CA ASN A 366 23.55 2.87 23.92
C ASN A 366 22.45 2.51 24.94
N GLY A 367 21.39 1.81 24.54
CA GLY A 367 20.30 1.44 25.44
C GLY A 367 19.30 2.55 25.77
N ASN A 368 19.50 3.78 25.28
CA ASN A 368 18.52 4.85 25.39
C ASN A 368 17.61 4.85 24.15
N PHE A 369 16.38 4.40 24.33
CA PHE A 369 15.43 4.23 23.26
C PHE A 369 14.60 5.48 23.03
N ASN A 370 14.12 5.63 21.80
CA ASN A 370 13.05 6.57 21.49
C ASN A 370 11.73 5.79 21.44
N VAL A 371 10.75 6.15 22.25
CA VAL A 371 9.41 5.55 22.22
C VAL A 371 8.45 6.58 21.63
N VAL A 372 7.79 6.20 20.54
CA VAL A 372 6.75 7.01 19.90
C VAL A 372 5.42 6.65 20.54
N ALA A 373 4.91 7.55 21.38
CA ALA A 373 3.62 7.47 22.07
C ALA A 373 2.71 8.64 21.65
N ASP A 374 1.47 8.65 22.12
CA ASP A 374 0.48 9.66 21.74
C ASP A 374 0.89 11.07 22.19
N ALA A 375 1.53 11.19 23.35
CA ALA A 375 2.09 12.44 23.87
C ALA A 375 3.36 12.92 23.12
N GLY A 376 3.89 12.12 22.17
CA GLY A 376 5.07 12.45 21.39
C GLY A 376 6.20 11.43 21.47
N VAL A 377 7.41 11.87 21.13
CA VAL A 377 8.61 11.02 21.15
C VAL A 377 9.37 11.21 22.45
N LEU A 378 9.28 10.23 23.35
CA LEU A 378 10.05 10.23 24.60
C LEU A 378 11.37 9.47 24.43
N ARG A 379 12.42 9.96 25.09
CA ARG A 379 13.71 9.26 25.20
C ARG A 379 13.82 8.62 26.58
N VAL A 380 13.98 7.31 26.64
CA VAL A 380 13.96 6.54 27.88
C VAL A 380 14.98 5.40 27.84
N SER A 381 15.62 5.11 28.97
CA SER A 381 16.49 3.94 29.10
C SER A 381 15.66 2.66 29.00
N TRP A 382 16.21 1.63 28.35
CA TRP A 382 15.60 0.31 28.22
C TRP A 382 15.16 -0.30 29.55
N LYS A 383 15.81 0.06 30.67
CA LYS A 383 15.48 -0.39 32.03
C LYS A 383 14.08 0.02 32.47
N PHE A 384 13.52 1.07 31.87
CA PHE A 384 12.17 1.56 32.16
C PHE A 384 11.17 1.18 31.06
N CYS A 385 11.52 0.25 30.18
CA CYS A 385 10.63 -0.28 29.16
C CYS A 385 10.23 -1.72 29.49
N ASP A 386 8.93 -2.00 29.50
CA ASP A 386 8.40 -3.36 29.49
C ASP A 386 7.95 -3.70 28.06
N LEU A 387 8.36 -4.86 27.55
CA LEU A 387 7.91 -5.35 26.25
C LEU A 387 6.45 -5.83 26.35
N LEU A 388 5.54 -5.16 25.65
CA LEU A 388 4.13 -5.57 25.57
C LEU A 388 3.88 -6.50 24.39
N GLN A 389 4.49 -6.20 23.24
CA GLN A 389 4.32 -7.00 22.03
C GLN A 389 5.51 -6.83 21.09
N LYS A 390 6.00 -7.94 20.52
CA LYS A 390 7.02 -7.89 19.47
C LYS A 390 6.48 -7.24 18.20
N GLY A 391 7.31 -6.42 17.57
CA GLY A 391 7.00 -5.75 16.31
C GLY A 391 6.86 -6.76 15.18
N ASP A 392 5.81 -6.60 14.38
CA ASP A 392 5.45 -7.55 13.32
C ASP A 392 5.54 -6.96 11.91
N GLY A 393 5.93 -5.68 11.82
CA GLY A 393 6.07 -4.92 10.59
C GLY A 393 4.95 -3.91 10.34
N TYR A 394 3.99 -3.78 11.25
CA TYR A 394 2.87 -2.84 11.12
C TYR A 394 2.85 -1.83 12.27
N ARG A 395 2.23 -0.68 11.98
CA ARG A 395 1.75 0.28 12.98
C ARG A 395 0.23 0.19 12.99
N TYR A 396 -0.36 0.35 14.16
CA TYR A 396 -1.78 0.23 14.38
C TYR A 396 -2.30 1.52 15.01
N GLY A 397 -3.51 1.93 14.64
CA GLY A 397 -4.26 3.04 15.23
C GLY A 397 -5.75 2.82 15.00
N TRP A 398 -6.59 3.43 15.82
CA TRP A 398 -8.04 3.42 15.69
C TRP A 398 -8.55 4.79 15.26
#